data_AF-A0A2U8WAB0-F1
#
_entry.id   AF-A0A2U8WAB0-F1
#
_cell.length_a   1.000
_cell.length_b   1.000
_cell.length_c   1.000
_cell.angle_alpha   90.00
_cell.angle_beta   90.00
_cell.angle_gamma   90.00
#
_symmetry.space_group_name_H-M   'P 1'
#
loop_
_entity.id
_entity.type
_entity.pdbx_description
1 polymer ?
#
loop_
_entity_poly.entity_id
_entity_poly.type
_entity_poly.pdbx_seq_one_letter_code
_entity_poly.pdbx_strand_id
1 'polypeptide(L)'
;MNGRPDPAAARIWVRPLIVWAGLMALLALTVLAAYAPLGALASAANLGLAAVQAGLVAVLFMRLDEASPLVRLTAATGLFWLAILFALCLADVLSRLANA
;
A
#
# COMPACT_ATOMS: atom_id res chain seq x y z
N MET A 1 10.32 -36.20 -29.14
CA MET A 1 10.35 -35.15 -28.11
C MET A 1 8.93 -34.99 -27.57
N ASN A 2 8.63 -35.60 -26.42
CA ASN A 2 7.27 -35.68 -25.89
C ASN A 2 7.01 -34.42 -25.04
N GLY A 3 6.25 -33.46 -25.58
CA GLY A 3 6.00 -32.15 -24.98
C GLY A 3 4.97 -32.16 -23.85
N ARG A 4 5.13 -33.05 -22.86
CA ARG A 4 4.29 -33.04 -21.67
C ARG A 4 4.71 -31.84 -20.82
N PRO A 5 3.84 -30.86 -20.56
CA PRO A 5 4.18 -29.74 -19.69
C PRO A 5 4.51 -30.28 -18.29
N ASP A 6 5.76 -30.13 -17.87
CA ASP A 6 6.19 -30.56 -16.54
C ASP A 6 5.37 -29.78 -15.50
N PRO A 7 4.58 -30.46 -14.64
CA PRO A 7 3.73 -29.79 -13.67
C PRO A 7 4.53 -28.98 -12.65
N ALA A 8 5.83 -29.29 -12.50
CA ALA A 8 6.77 -28.53 -11.70
C ALA A 8 7.10 -27.16 -12.32
N ALA A 9 7.23 -27.07 -13.64
CA ALA A 9 7.50 -25.81 -14.34
C ALA A 9 6.31 -24.84 -14.19
N ALA A 10 5.08 -25.34 -14.29
CA ALA A 10 3.88 -24.53 -14.11
C ALA A 10 3.85 -23.83 -12.74
N ARG A 11 4.23 -24.52 -11.65
CA ARG A 11 4.22 -23.98 -10.27
C ARG A 11 5.21 -22.84 -10.03
N ILE A 12 6.31 -22.78 -10.79
CA ILE A 12 7.31 -21.72 -10.69
C ILE A 12 6.78 -20.43 -11.31
N TRP A 13 5.95 -20.54 -12.35
CA TRP A 13 5.39 -19.39 -13.08
C TRP A 13 4.12 -18.81 -12.47
N VAL A 14 3.26 -19.61 -11.83
CA VAL A 14 2.03 -19.08 -11.21
C VAL A 14 2.30 -18.12 -10.06
N ARG A 15 3.38 -18.33 -9.29
CA ARG A 15 3.73 -17.47 -8.14
C ARG A 15 4.02 -16.01 -8.55
N PRO A 16 4.96 -15.74 -9.48
CA PRO A 16 5.17 -14.40 -10.02
C PRO A 16 3.93 -13.79 -10.65
N LEU A 17 3.12 -14.61 -11.34
CA LEU A 17 1.94 -14.14 -12.05
C LEU A 17 0.85 -13.61 -11.10
N ILE A 18 0.66 -14.26 -9.95
CA ILE A 18 -0.28 -13.80 -8.90
C ILE A 18 0.20 -12.49 -8.28
N VAL A 19 1.49 -12.37 -7.99
CA VAL A 19 2.08 -11.11 -7.45
C VAL A 19 1.94 -9.97 -8.45
N TRP A 20 2.20 -10.24 -9.73
CA TRP A 20 2.05 -9.28 -10.82
C TRP A 20 0.59 -8.85 -11.02
N ALA A 21 -0.36 -9.80 -10.97
CA ALA A 21 -1.78 -9.48 -11.07
C ALA A 21 -2.27 -8.64 -9.88
N GLY A 22 -1.80 -8.93 -8.67
CA GLY A 22 -2.07 -8.13 -7.48
C GLY A 22 -1.56 -6.68 -7.61
N LEU A 23 -0.36 -6.49 -8.16
CA LEU A 23 0.18 -5.15 -8.47
C LEU A 23 -0.66 -4.39 -9.49
N MET A 24 -1.06 -5.05 -10.57
CA MET A 24 -1.85 -4.42 -11.63
C MET A 24 -3.24 -4.03 -11.15
N ALA A 25 -3.87 -4.87 -10.32
CA ALA A 25 -5.14 -4.54 -9.67
C ALA A 25 -5.00 -3.33 -8.74
N LEU A 26 -3.89 -3.25 -8.00
CA LEU A 26 -3.60 -2.12 -7.11
C LEU A 26 -3.39 -0.82 -7.88
N LEU A 27 -2.64 -0.87 -8.98
CA LEU A 27 -2.44 0.25 -9.89
C LEU A 27 -3.78 0.72 -10.49
N ALA A 28 -4.65 -0.20 -10.90
CA ALA A 28 -5.95 0.14 -11.45
C ALA A 28 -6.84 0.84 -10.41
N LEU A 29 -6.83 0.37 -9.16
CA LEU A 29 -7.61 0.95 -8.07
C LEU A 29 -7.21 2.40 -7.77
N THR A 30 -5.92 2.71 -7.89
CA THR A 30 -5.35 4.01 -7.54
C THR A 30 -5.59 5.04 -8.63
N VAL A 31 -5.51 4.60 -9.88
CA VAL A 31 -5.94 5.40 -11.04
C VAL A 31 -7.44 5.71 -10.93
N LEU A 32 -8.28 4.72 -10.67
CA LEU A 32 -9.74 4.92 -10.53
C LEU A 32 -10.11 5.91 -9.41
N ALA A 33 -9.44 5.80 -8.26
CA ALA A 33 -9.67 6.72 -7.15
C ALA A 33 -9.17 8.14 -7.43
N ALA A 34 -8.04 8.30 -8.13
CA ALA A 34 -7.49 9.61 -8.49
C ALA A 34 -8.41 10.40 -9.42
N TYR A 35 -9.21 9.72 -10.25
CA TYR A 35 -10.17 10.34 -11.16
C TYR A 35 -11.60 10.49 -10.57
N ALA A 36 -11.83 10.11 -9.31
CA ALA A 36 -13.13 10.27 -8.68
C ALA A 36 -13.34 11.73 -8.17
N PRO A 37 -14.41 12.43 -8.60
CA PRO A 37 -14.64 13.83 -8.24
C PRO A 37 -15.21 13.94 -6.82
N LEU A 38 -14.34 13.97 -5.81
CA LEU A 38 -14.73 13.89 -4.38
C LEU A 38 -14.77 15.25 -3.64
N GLY A 39 -14.65 16.39 -4.32
CA GLY A 39 -14.77 17.72 -3.70
C GLY A 39 -13.83 17.92 -2.50
N ALA A 40 -14.24 18.63 -1.44
CA ALA A 40 -13.40 18.90 -0.26
C ALA A 40 -12.97 17.62 0.51
N LEU A 41 -13.69 16.51 0.35
CA LEU A 41 -13.34 15.21 0.94
C LEU A 41 -12.36 14.40 0.08
N ALA A 42 -12.03 14.87 -1.13
CA ALA A 42 -11.08 14.20 -2.02
C ALA A 42 -9.70 14.02 -1.39
N SER A 43 -9.22 15.00 -0.61
CA SER A 43 -7.92 14.91 0.06
C SER A 43 -7.90 13.81 1.13
N ALA A 44 -8.97 13.68 1.92
CA ALA A 44 -9.11 12.62 2.92
C ALA A 44 -9.24 11.24 2.26
N ALA A 45 -10.02 11.15 1.17
CA ALA A 45 -10.19 9.92 0.40
C ALA A 45 -8.87 9.48 -0.26
N ASN A 46 -8.11 10.41 -0.86
CA ASN A 46 -6.82 10.13 -1.47
C ASN A 46 -5.78 9.69 -0.44
N LEU A 47 -5.75 10.30 0.75
CA LEU A 47 -4.89 9.87 1.85
C LEU A 47 -5.26 8.47 2.34
N GLY A 48 -6.55 8.17 2.47
CA GLY A 48 -7.02 6.82 2.83
C GLY A 48 -6.59 5.77 1.80
N LEU A 49 -6.68 6.10 0.51
CA LEU A 49 -6.26 5.21 -0.55
C LEU A 49 -4.74 5.00 -0.59
N ALA A 50 -3.98 6.08 -0.37
CA ALA A 50 -2.52 6.02 -0.26
C ALA A 50 -2.09 5.15 0.93
N ALA A 51 -2.79 5.23 2.07
CA ALA A 51 -2.52 4.38 3.23
C ALA A 51 -2.79 2.90 2.94
N VAL A 52 -3.87 2.59 2.22
CA VAL A 52 -4.19 1.22 1.79
C VAL A 52 -3.14 0.67 0.82
N GLN A 53 -2.67 1.49 -0.14
CA GLN A 53 -1.54 1.13 -1.00
C GLN A 53 -0.28 0.82 -0.20
N ALA A 54 0.11 1.70 0.72
CA ALA A 54 1.30 1.52 1.53
C ALA A 54 1.22 0.22 2.37
N GLY A 55 0.05 -0.07 2.96
CA GLY A 55 -0.18 -1.31 3.69
C GLY A 55 -0.04 -2.56 2.80
N LEU A 56 -0.60 -2.52 1.59
CA LEU A 56 -0.52 -3.64 0.65
C LEU A 56 0.91 -3.84 0.11
N VAL A 57 1.64 -2.77 -0.17
CA VAL A 57 3.07 -2.84 -0.53
C VAL A 57 3.89 -3.42 0.62
N ALA A 58 3.64 -3.01 1.86
CA ALA A 58 4.35 -3.53 3.03
C ALA A 58 4.10 -5.05 3.22
N VAL A 59 2.88 -5.54 3.00
CA VAL A 59 2.57 -6.96 3.16
C VAL A 59 3.07 -7.79 1.96
N LEU A 60 2.82 -7.36 0.72
CA LEU A 60 3.10 -8.14 -0.48
C LEU A 60 4.54 -7.99 -1.00
N PHE A 61 5.12 -6.79 -0.97
CA PHE A 61 6.44 -6.49 -1.56
C PHE A 61 7.57 -6.58 -0.55
N MET A 62 7.34 -6.12 0.67
CA MET A 62 8.37 -6.20 1.70
C MET A 62 8.43 -7.56 2.39
N ARG A 63 7.51 -8.50 2.08
CA ARG A 63 7.32 -9.79 2.80
C ARG A 63 7.46 -9.60 4.30
N LEU A 64 6.81 -8.56 4.81
CA LEU A 64 6.95 -8.17 6.21
C LEU A 64 6.35 -9.24 7.16
N ASP A 65 5.56 -10.16 6.61
CA ASP A 65 5.04 -11.35 7.29
C ASP A 65 6.11 -12.42 7.55
N GLU A 66 7.04 -12.63 6.61
CA GLU A 66 8.17 -13.55 6.71
C GLU A 66 9.46 -12.88 7.21
N ALA A 67 9.45 -11.55 7.34
CA ALA A 67 10.59 -10.78 7.81
C ALA A 67 10.89 -11.03 9.30
N SER A 68 12.17 -10.92 9.65
CA SER A 68 12.65 -11.03 11.03
C SER A 68 11.87 -10.10 11.99
N PRO A 69 11.67 -10.50 13.26
CA PRO A 69 10.96 -9.68 14.25
C PRO A 69 11.52 -8.26 14.39
N LEU A 70 12.83 -8.07 14.20
CA LEU A 70 13.49 -6.76 14.22
C LEU A 70 13.03 -5.86 13.07
N VAL A 71 12.81 -6.42 11.89
CA VAL A 71 12.34 -5.67 10.70
C VAL A 71 10.88 -5.26 10.87
N ARG A 72 10.05 -6.13 11.45
CA ARG A 72 8.66 -5.79 11.81
C ARG A 72 8.61 -4.65 12.84
N LEU A 73 9.50 -4.69 13.84
CA LEU A 73 9.55 -3.67 14.87
C LEU A 73 9.96 -2.30 14.30
N THR A 74 11.01 -2.25 13.49
CA THR A 74 11.46 -0.98 12.86
C THR A 74 10.41 -0.42 11.89
N ALA A 75 9.74 -1.28 11.12
CA ALA A 75 8.62 -0.85 10.27
C ALA A 75 7.46 -0.27 11.09
N ALA A 76 7.09 -0.91 12.21
CA ALA A 76 6.07 -0.40 13.12
C ALA A 76 6.48 0.93 13.78
N THR A 77 7.75 1.06 14.21
CA THR A 77 8.28 2.31 14.76
C THR A 77 8.25 3.44 13.73
N GLY A 78 8.61 3.15 12.47
CA GLY A 78 8.51 4.11 11.37
C GLY A 78 7.08 4.56 11.12
N LEU A 79 6.13 3.63 11.05
CA LEU A 79 4.70 3.95 10.89
C LEU A 79 4.15 4.76 12.07
N PHE A 80 4.54 4.40 13.29
CA PHE A 80 4.14 5.12 14.50
C PHE A 80 4.66 6.55 14.48
N TRP A 81 5.92 6.75 14.12
CA TRP A 81 6.50 8.08 13.99
C TRP A 81 5.78 8.91 12.91
N LEU A 82 5.49 8.29 11.77
CA LEU A 82 4.80 8.95 10.65
C LEU A 82 3.37 9.36 11.04
N ALA A 83 2.68 8.54 11.84
CA ALA A 83 1.36 8.90 12.39
C ALA A 83 1.41 10.14 13.30
N ILE A 84 2.47 10.28 14.12
CA ILE A 84 2.69 11.49 14.94
C ILE A 84 2.87 12.72 14.04
N LEU A 85 3.70 12.62 13.00
CA LEU A 85 3.93 13.72 12.07
C LEU A 85 2.65 14.15 11.36
N PHE A 86 1.81 13.20 10.94
CA PHE A 86 0.50 13.53 10.35
C PHE A 86 -0.43 14.19 11.37
N ALA A 87 -0.51 13.68 12.60
CA ALA A 87 -1.34 14.29 13.65
C ALA A 87 -0.92 15.74 13.93
N LEU A 88 0.38 16.01 14.01
CA LEU A 88 0.92 17.36 14.18
C LEU A 88 0.61 18.26 12.97
N CYS A 89 0.76 17.75 11.75
CA CYS A 89 0.45 18.50 10.53
C CYS A 89 -1.04 18.87 10.45
N LEU A 90 -1.95 17.92 10.74
CA LEU A 90 -3.38 18.18 10.77
C LEU A 90 -3.74 19.18 11.88
N ALA A 91 -3.12 19.06 13.06
CA ALA A 91 -3.33 20.00 14.16
C ALA A 91 -2.88 21.42 13.78
N ASP A 92 -1.75 21.58 13.06
CA ASP A 92 -1.30 22.89 12.57
C ASP A 92 -2.28 23.49 11.56
N VAL A 93 -2.71 22.71 10.56
CA VAL A 93 -3.69 23.16 9.55
C VAL A 93 -5.02 23.55 10.19
N LEU A 94 -5.53 22.73 11.12
CA LEU A 94 -6.79 23.01 11.81
C LEU A 94 -6.68 24.26 12.69
N SER A 95 -5.55 24.45 13.37
CA SER A 95 -5.29 25.64 14.19
C SER A 95 -5.24 26.92 13.34
N ARG A 96 -4.67 26.85 12.13
CA ARG A 96 -4.68 27.99 11.18
C ARG A 96 -6.07 28.30 10.66
N LEU A 97 -6.88 27.29 10.35
CA LEU A 97 -8.26 27.47 9.89
C LEU A 97 -9.19 27.98 10.98
N ALA A 98 -8.98 27.57 12.24
CA ALA A 98 -9.77 28.05 13.37
C ALA A 98 -9.47 29.51 13.74
N ASN A 99 -8.30 30.01 13.35
CA ASN A 99 -7.82 31.36 13.67
C ASN A 99 -7.75 32.29 12.44
N ALA A 100 -8.39 31.88 11.33
CA ALA A 100 -8.58 32.65 10.10
C ALA A 100 -10.04 33.09 10.00
#